data_AF-A0A2K9PM15-F1
#
_entry.id   AF-A0A2K9PM15-F1
#
_cell.length_a   1.000
_cell.length_b   1.000
_cell.length_c   1.000
_cell.angle_alpha   90.00
_cell.angle_beta   90.00
_cell.angle_gamma   90.00
#
_symmetry.space_group_name_H-M   'P 1'
#
loop_
_entity.id
_entity.type
_entity.pdbx_description
1 polymer ?
#
loop_
_entity_poly.entity_id
_entity_poly.type
_entity_poly.pdbx_seq_one_letter_code
_entity_poly.pdbx_strand_id
1 'polypeptide(L)'
;MRWIIVYFILIFSNTVSAKEWKSLRVYQKETQREKLLPSDWLKRDRIKNTLVWQEANVFNLKNNLSREYKNISQRRDFYKWFFYELNKKGHDVVWVQMAYFISKKMHLMEIFPYSIFSKKEVKTYARQGSELVFNNAFEELQKLYNSKLVLKTDKATVWDRAILKKEQYEWIDRIYKTMNAKSLKTLKRIAKGKCLYGLFLPRAIRFKGDLSKAETRYKYAIEVLKPYCKNRYK
;
A
#
# COMPACT_ATOMS: atom_id res chain seq x y z
N MET A 1 2.02 -53.60 -35.46
CA MET A 1 1.30 -53.01 -34.31
C MET A 1 1.76 -51.57 -34.13
N ARG A 2 0.83 -50.70 -33.75
CA ARG A 2 0.88 -49.23 -33.85
C ARG A 2 1.97 -48.60 -32.97
N TRP A 3 2.81 -47.76 -33.57
CA TRP A 3 3.69 -46.84 -32.84
C TRP A 3 2.86 -45.65 -32.37
N ILE A 4 2.64 -45.53 -31.06
CA ILE A 4 2.00 -44.37 -30.45
C ILE A 4 3.12 -43.44 -29.99
N ILE A 5 3.39 -42.39 -30.77
CA ILE A 5 4.25 -41.27 -30.34
C ILE A 5 3.36 -40.29 -29.58
N VAL A 6 3.52 -40.23 -28.25
CA VAL A 6 2.85 -39.24 -27.41
C VAL A 6 3.71 -37.99 -27.36
N TYR A 7 3.29 -36.93 -28.06
CA TYR A 7 3.87 -35.59 -27.92
C TYR A 7 3.34 -34.94 -26.62
N PHE A 8 4.20 -34.83 -25.61
CA PHE A 8 3.93 -34.01 -24.42
C PHE A 8 4.23 -32.55 -24.74
N ILE A 9 3.20 -31.77 -25.10
CA ILE A 9 3.31 -30.32 -25.21
C ILE A 9 3.24 -29.74 -23.79
N LEU A 10 4.41 -29.46 -23.20
CA LEU A 10 4.54 -28.64 -22.00
C LEU A 10 4.16 -27.19 -22.34
N ILE A 11 2.88 -26.84 -22.18
CA ILE A 11 2.45 -25.44 -22.15
C ILE A 11 2.96 -24.85 -20.84
N PHE A 12 4.18 -24.32 -20.86
CA PHE A 12 4.63 -23.40 -19.81
C PHE A 12 3.76 -22.15 -19.90
N SER A 13 2.67 -22.12 -19.13
CA SER A 13 1.98 -20.89 -18.80
C SER A 13 2.93 -20.03 -17.97
N ASN A 14 3.78 -19.27 -18.65
CA ASN A 14 4.53 -18.17 -18.06
C ASN A 14 3.50 -17.12 -17.62
N THR A 15 2.95 -17.28 -16.42
CA THR A 15 2.24 -16.20 -15.75
C THR A 15 3.29 -15.17 -15.37
N VAL A 16 3.71 -14.34 -16.33
CA VAL A 16 4.58 -13.21 -16.06
C VAL A 16 3.77 -12.22 -15.23
N SER A 17 3.88 -12.34 -13.90
CA SER A 17 3.06 -11.65 -12.91
C SER A 17 3.63 -10.27 -12.52
N ALA A 18 4.41 -9.64 -13.40
CA ALA A 18 4.98 -8.33 -13.14
C ALA A 18 4.30 -7.29 -14.04
N LYS A 19 3.51 -6.40 -13.45
CA LYS A 19 2.97 -5.21 -14.15
C LYS A 19 3.93 -4.03 -14.13
N GLU A 20 4.90 -4.04 -13.20
CA GLU A 20 6.05 -3.14 -13.25
C GLU A 20 7.22 -3.80 -13.97
N TRP A 21 7.65 -3.18 -15.06
CA TRP A 21 8.75 -3.66 -15.88
C TRP A 21 10.01 -2.82 -15.68
N LYS A 22 11.19 -3.47 -15.67
CA LYS A 22 12.46 -2.74 -15.56
C LYS A 22 12.68 -1.78 -16.74
N SER A 23 12.32 -2.22 -17.94
CA SER A 23 12.40 -1.44 -19.18
C SER A 23 11.48 -2.02 -20.25
N LEU A 24 11.21 -1.24 -21.31
CA LEU A 24 10.41 -1.69 -22.44
C LEU A 24 11.03 -2.90 -23.15
N ARG A 25 12.37 -2.96 -23.24
CA ARG A 25 13.09 -4.11 -23.82
C ARG A 25 12.81 -5.41 -23.06
N VAL A 26 12.78 -5.35 -21.72
CA VAL A 26 12.46 -6.53 -20.89
C VAL A 26 11.01 -6.98 -21.12
N TYR A 27 10.09 -6.03 -21.12
CA TYR A 27 8.68 -6.29 -21.44
C TYR A 27 8.49 -6.94 -22.82
N GLN A 28 9.09 -6.37 -23.86
CA GLN A 28 9.00 -6.88 -25.24
C GLN A 28 9.56 -8.30 -25.34
N LYS A 29 10.71 -8.56 -24.70
CA LYS A 29 11.32 -9.90 -24.68
C LYS A 29 10.42 -10.94 -24.01
N GLU A 30 9.79 -10.59 -22.89
CA GLU A 30 9.01 -11.55 -22.10
C GLU A 30 7.57 -11.73 -22.60
N THR A 31 6.97 -10.69 -23.19
CA THR A 31 5.56 -10.71 -23.61
C THR A 31 5.36 -10.80 -25.12
N GLN A 32 6.42 -10.61 -25.92
CA GLN A 32 6.37 -10.51 -27.38
C GLN A 32 5.48 -9.35 -27.88
N ARG A 33 5.16 -8.38 -27.03
CA ARG A 33 4.36 -7.19 -27.37
C ARG A 33 5.24 -5.98 -27.51
N GLU A 34 5.02 -5.20 -28.57
CA GLU A 34 5.78 -3.96 -28.81
C GLU A 34 5.49 -2.86 -27.79
N LYS A 35 4.23 -2.78 -27.33
CA LYS A 35 3.72 -1.72 -26.45
C LYS A 35 3.17 -2.31 -25.15
N LEU A 36 3.35 -1.56 -24.06
CA LEU A 36 2.80 -1.90 -22.74
C LEU A 36 1.28 -2.06 -22.82
N LEU A 37 0.74 -3.05 -22.09
CA LEU A 37 -0.69 -3.13 -21.86
C LEU A 37 -1.15 -1.96 -20.97
N PRO A 38 -2.44 -1.58 -21.01
CA PRO A 38 -2.97 -0.49 -20.18
C PRO A 38 -2.75 -0.68 -18.67
N SER A 39 -2.62 -1.91 -18.18
CA SER A 39 -2.35 -2.22 -16.77
C SER A 39 -0.88 -2.12 -16.38
N ASP A 40 0.02 -1.97 -17.35
CA ASP A 40 1.46 -2.17 -17.19
C ASP A 40 2.19 -0.82 -17.21
N TRP A 41 3.32 -0.74 -16.50
CA TRP A 41 4.16 0.46 -16.47
C TRP A 41 5.64 0.09 -16.33
N LEU A 42 6.55 0.99 -16.71
CA LEU A 42 7.96 0.82 -16.40
C LEU A 42 8.26 1.36 -15.00
N LYS A 43 9.28 0.81 -14.32
CA LYS A 43 9.75 1.33 -13.02
C LYS A 43 10.04 2.85 -13.07
N ARG A 44 10.57 3.34 -14.19
CA ARG A 44 10.83 4.77 -14.41
C ARG A 44 9.53 5.59 -14.46
N ASP A 45 8.44 5.03 -14.98
CA ASP A 45 7.14 5.70 -15.10
C ASP A 45 6.57 5.98 -13.72
N ARG A 46 6.61 4.98 -12.82
CA ARG A 46 6.21 5.17 -11.42
C ARG A 46 7.09 6.20 -10.71
N ILE A 47 8.41 6.09 -10.83
CA ILE A 47 9.35 6.99 -10.13
C ILE A 47 9.16 8.45 -10.58
N LYS A 48 8.94 8.67 -11.88
CA LYS A 48 8.72 10.00 -12.47
C LYS A 48 7.25 10.44 -12.48
N ASN A 49 6.32 9.59 -12.03
CA ASN A 49 4.88 9.81 -12.09
C ASN A 49 4.38 10.21 -13.50
N THR A 50 4.83 9.51 -14.53
CA THR A 50 4.47 9.80 -15.94
C THR A 50 3.01 9.48 -16.23
N LEU A 51 2.51 9.93 -17.39
CA LEU A 51 1.14 9.64 -17.84
C LEU A 51 0.87 8.14 -17.90
N VAL A 52 1.81 7.33 -18.40
CA VAL A 52 1.70 5.85 -18.44
C VAL A 52 1.39 5.26 -17.06
N TRP A 53 2.08 5.72 -16.01
CA TRP A 53 1.82 5.28 -14.65
C TRP A 53 0.43 5.70 -14.14
N GLN A 54 0.02 6.93 -14.45
CA GLN A 54 -1.28 7.45 -14.04
C GLN A 54 -2.42 6.69 -14.74
N GLU A 55 -2.31 6.46 -16.04
CA GLU A 55 -3.27 5.68 -16.83
C GLU A 55 -3.35 4.23 -16.35
N ALA A 56 -2.20 3.61 -16.05
CA ALA A 56 -2.18 2.26 -15.47
C ALA A 56 -2.87 2.22 -14.11
N ASN A 57 -2.69 3.23 -13.26
CA ASN A 57 -3.42 3.29 -12.00
C ASN A 57 -4.93 3.44 -12.20
N VAL A 58 -5.38 4.27 -13.14
CA VAL A 58 -6.80 4.40 -13.48
C VAL A 58 -7.35 3.07 -13.99
N PHE A 59 -6.66 2.42 -14.91
CA PHE A 59 -7.06 1.13 -15.46
C PHE A 59 -7.15 0.07 -14.36
N ASN A 60 -6.11 -0.08 -13.55
CA ASN A 60 -6.06 -1.07 -12.47
C ASN A 60 -7.15 -0.80 -11.44
N LEU A 61 -7.38 0.46 -11.07
CA LEU A 61 -8.45 0.83 -10.14
C LEU A 61 -9.83 0.50 -10.70
N LYS A 62 -10.12 0.87 -11.95
CA LYS A 62 -11.40 0.59 -12.61
C LYS A 62 -11.69 -0.90 -12.77
N ASN A 63 -10.66 -1.73 -12.87
CA ASN A 63 -10.78 -3.17 -13.02
C ASN A 63 -10.52 -3.95 -11.71
N ASN A 64 -10.45 -3.26 -10.56
CA ASN A 64 -10.19 -3.85 -9.24
C ASN A 64 -8.92 -4.73 -9.17
N LEU A 65 -7.86 -4.35 -9.89
CA LEU A 65 -6.60 -5.10 -10.02
C LEU A 65 -5.59 -4.72 -8.91
N SER A 66 -5.99 -4.89 -7.65
CA SER A 66 -5.14 -4.50 -6.50
C SER A 66 -3.83 -5.30 -6.41
N ARG A 67 -3.83 -6.55 -6.91
CA ARG A 67 -2.70 -7.49 -6.83
C ARG A 67 -1.54 -7.15 -7.76
N GLU A 68 -1.68 -6.13 -8.59
CA GLU A 68 -0.61 -5.68 -9.50
C GLU A 68 0.48 -4.88 -8.79
N TYR A 69 0.15 -4.34 -7.61
CA TYR A 69 1.08 -3.62 -6.75
C TYR A 69 1.72 -4.61 -5.77
N LYS A 70 2.89 -5.13 -6.14
CA LYS A 70 3.58 -6.23 -5.43
C LYS A 70 4.30 -5.80 -4.16
N ASN A 71 4.86 -4.59 -4.11
CA ASN A 71 5.69 -4.15 -2.99
C ASN A 71 5.22 -2.83 -2.38
N ILE A 72 5.75 -2.51 -1.19
CA ILE A 72 5.39 -1.32 -0.41
C ILE A 72 5.64 -0.04 -1.22
N SER A 73 6.69 0.01 -2.05
CA SER A 73 6.99 1.20 -2.86
C SER A 73 5.91 1.47 -3.90
N GLN A 74 5.45 0.42 -4.59
CA GLN A 74 4.38 0.52 -5.58
C GLN A 74 3.06 0.97 -4.95
N ARG A 75 2.67 0.35 -3.82
CA ARG A 75 1.44 0.72 -3.07
C ARG A 75 1.51 2.14 -2.50
N ARG A 76 2.68 2.53 -1.96
CA ARG A 76 2.95 3.90 -1.50
C ARG A 76 2.74 4.91 -2.62
N ASP A 77 3.31 4.64 -3.80
CA ASP A 77 3.24 5.58 -4.92
C ASP A 77 1.83 5.61 -5.54
N PHE A 78 1.09 4.50 -5.49
CA PHE A 78 -0.35 4.50 -5.77
C PHE A 78 -1.10 5.41 -4.80
N TYR A 79 -0.90 5.26 -3.49
CA TYR A 79 -1.57 6.15 -2.51
C TYR A 79 -1.21 7.62 -2.72
N LYS A 80 0.05 7.91 -3.10
CA LYS A 80 0.48 9.27 -3.46
C LYS A 80 -0.32 9.80 -4.65
N TRP A 81 -0.38 9.04 -5.74
CA TRP A 81 -1.15 9.40 -6.93
C TRP A 81 -2.63 9.57 -6.59
N PHE A 82 -3.23 8.61 -5.91
CA PHE A 82 -4.65 8.58 -5.59
C PHE A 82 -5.07 9.76 -4.70
N PHE A 83 -4.25 10.09 -3.70
CA PHE A 83 -4.44 11.28 -2.88
C PHE A 83 -4.52 12.57 -3.72
N TYR A 84 -3.62 12.75 -4.70
CA TYR A 84 -3.67 13.92 -5.57
C TYR A 84 -4.92 13.92 -6.47
N GLU A 85 -5.34 12.77 -6.99
CA GLU A 85 -6.57 12.66 -7.77
C GLU A 85 -7.82 13.01 -6.95
N LEU A 86 -7.89 12.56 -5.70
CA LEU A 86 -8.98 12.92 -4.79
C LEU A 86 -8.99 14.43 -4.48
N ASN A 87 -7.81 15.03 -4.28
CA ASN A 87 -7.71 16.48 -4.07
C ASN A 87 -8.19 17.27 -5.28
N LYS A 88 -7.83 16.86 -6.50
CA LYS A 88 -8.31 17.50 -7.75
C LYS A 88 -9.83 17.42 -7.87
N LYS A 89 -10.43 16.30 -7.44
CA LYS A 89 -11.89 16.12 -7.35
C LYS A 89 -12.53 16.85 -6.17
N GLY A 90 -11.73 17.44 -5.29
CA GLY A 90 -12.20 18.20 -4.13
C GLY A 90 -12.61 17.36 -2.93
N HIS A 91 -12.21 16.10 -2.79
CA HIS A 91 -12.51 15.33 -1.58
C HIS A 91 -11.66 15.78 -0.39
N ASP A 92 -12.26 15.77 0.81
CA ASP A 92 -11.56 16.04 2.08
C ASP A 92 -11.13 14.75 2.82
N VAL A 93 -11.12 13.60 2.13
CA VAL A 93 -10.78 12.29 2.67
C VAL A 93 -9.29 12.25 3.07
N VAL A 94 -9.01 11.89 4.33
CA VAL A 94 -7.65 11.94 4.88
C VAL A 94 -7.00 10.55 4.94
N TRP A 95 -7.78 9.47 4.97
CA TRP A 95 -7.25 8.12 5.11
C TRP A 95 -6.18 7.78 4.06
N VAL A 96 -6.36 8.19 2.80
CA VAL A 96 -5.38 7.95 1.72
C VAL A 96 -4.04 8.65 2.00
N GLN A 97 -4.08 9.86 2.58
CA GLN A 97 -2.89 10.59 3.02
C GLN A 97 -2.17 9.85 4.14
N MET A 98 -2.93 9.29 5.09
CA MET A 98 -2.39 8.47 6.17
C MET A 98 -1.75 7.19 5.62
N ALA A 99 -2.42 6.50 4.69
CA ALA A 99 -1.90 5.30 4.04
C ALA A 99 -0.61 5.58 3.25
N TYR A 100 -0.55 6.71 2.53
CA TYR A 100 0.68 7.17 1.89
C TYR A 100 1.80 7.41 2.91
N PHE A 101 1.49 8.15 3.99
CA PHE A 101 2.45 8.49 5.03
C PHE A 101 3.02 7.23 5.71
N ILE A 102 2.16 6.31 6.13
CA ILE A 102 2.56 5.06 6.78
C ILE A 102 3.35 4.18 5.81
N SER A 103 2.91 4.04 4.56
CA SER A 103 3.65 3.27 3.54
C SER A 103 5.04 3.86 3.28
N LYS A 104 5.18 5.20 3.31
CA LYS A 104 6.50 5.85 3.24
C LYS A 104 7.38 5.46 4.43
N LYS A 105 6.84 5.44 5.65
CA LYS A 105 7.59 5.02 6.85
C LYS A 105 7.96 3.53 6.83
N MET A 106 7.06 2.66 6.38
CA MET A 106 7.35 1.23 6.21
C MET A 106 8.45 1.01 5.16
N HIS A 107 8.41 1.73 4.04
CA HIS A 107 9.47 1.63 3.03
C HIS A 107 10.84 2.06 3.56
N LEU A 108 10.91 3.11 4.40
CA LEU A 108 12.17 3.51 5.03
C LEU A 108 12.80 2.35 5.82
N MET A 109 12.00 1.46 6.42
CA MET A 109 12.52 0.29 7.13
C MET A 109 13.16 -0.76 6.20
N GLU A 110 12.95 -0.66 4.89
CA GLU A 110 13.51 -1.58 3.89
C GLU A 110 14.77 -1.05 3.21
N ILE A 111 15.09 0.24 3.33
CA ILE A 111 16.22 0.87 2.63
C ILE A 111 17.39 1.18 3.56
N PHE A 112 18.60 1.19 3.03
CA PHE A 112 19.80 1.59 3.76
C PHE A 112 19.77 3.10 4.12
N PRO A 113 20.31 3.54 5.27
CA PRO A 113 20.92 2.73 6.35
C PRO A 113 19.89 2.16 7.34
N TYR A 114 18.64 2.58 7.22
CA TYR A 114 17.55 2.28 8.14
C TYR A 114 17.18 0.80 8.25
N SER A 115 17.41 0.04 7.18
CA SER A 115 17.19 -1.40 7.12
C SER A 115 18.08 -2.18 8.09
N ILE A 116 19.23 -1.63 8.51
CA ILE A 116 20.14 -2.22 9.51
C ILE A 116 19.43 -2.36 10.87
N PHE A 117 18.63 -1.36 11.24
CA PHE A 117 17.93 -1.33 12.53
C PHE A 117 16.58 -2.05 12.51
N SER A 118 16.21 -2.62 11.36
CA SER A 118 14.90 -3.23 11.10
C SER A 118 15.03 -4.74 10.89
N LYS A 119 14.57 -5.52 11.88
CA LYS A 119 14.58 -6.98 11.85
C LYS A 119 13.78 -7.55 10.69
N LYS A 120 14.21 -8.71 10.16
CA LYS A 120 13.58 -9.37 9.00
C LYS A 120 12.10 -9.66 9.24
N GLU A 121 11.76 -10.17 10.41
CA GLU A 121 10.39 -10.53 10.78
C GLU A 121 9.48 -9.31 10.81
N VAL A 122 9.96 -8.18 11.37
CA VAL A 122 9.21 -6.92 11.41
C VAL A 122 8.95 -6.39 9.99
N LYS A 123 9.94 -6.52 9.09
CA LYS A 123 9.76 -6.18 7.67
C LYS A 123 8.73 -7.09 6.99
N THR A 124 8.72 -8.39 7.30
CA THR A 124 7.70 -9.33 6.81
C THR A 124 6.29 -8.91 7.25
N TYR A 125 6.09 -8.61 8.54
CA TYR A 125 4.78 -8.14 9.03
C TYR A 125 4.37 -6.80 8.40
N ALA A 126 5.32 -5.88 8.17
CA ALA A 126 5.03 -4.62 7.48
C ALA A 126 4.57 -4.84 6.02
N ARG A 127 5.21 -5.77 5.29
CA ARG A 127 4.79 -6.14 3.93
C ARG A 127 3.41 -6.76 3.90
N GLN A 128 3.16 -7.73 4.79
CA GLN A 128 1.86 -8.39 4.92
C GLN A 128 0.76 -7.39 5.27
N GLY A 129 1.02 -6.49 6.22
CA GLY A 129 0.08 -5.43 6.59
C GLY A 129 -0.20 -4.47 5.43
N SER A 130 0.86 -3.98 4.77
CA SER A 130 0.72 -3.10 3.61
C SER A 130 -0.09 -3.75 2.48
N GLU A 131 0.21 -5.01 2.15
CA GLU A 131 -0.53 -5.76 1.14
C GLU A 131 -2.00 -5.95 1.52
N LEU A 132 -2.24 -6.37 2.76
CA LEU A 132 -3.57 -6.70 3.21
C LEU A 132 -4.50 -5.48 3.24
N VAL A 133 -4.01 -4.37 3.79
CA VAL A 133 -4.79 -3.13 3.82
C VAL A 133 -5.04 -2.63 2.40
N PHE A 134 -4.02 -2.63 1.55
CA PHE A 134 -4.14 -2.17 0.17
C PHE A 134 -5.17 -2.98 -0.62
N ASN A 135 -5.09 -4.30 -0.55
CA ASN A 135 -6.00 -5.18 -1.29
C ASN A 135 -7.45 -5.06 -0.81
N ASN A 136 -7.69 -5.00 0.51
CA ASN A 136 -9.06 -4.86 1.02
C ASN A 136 -9.63 -3.46 0.80
N ALA A 137 -8.81 -2.42 0.89
CA ALA A 137 -9.27 -1.05 0.67
C ALA A 137 -9.53 -0.74 -0.81
N PHE A 138 -8.95 -1.50 -1.74
CA PHE A 138 -8.94 -1.15 -3.16
C PHE A 138 -10.34 -0.95 -3.75
N GLU A 139 -11.31 -1.79 -3.38
CA GLU A 139 -12.70 -1.66 -3.80
C GLU A 139 -13.35 -0.38 -3.25
N GLU A 140 -13.10 -0.02 -1.99
CA GLU A 140 -13.61 1.22 -1.39
C GLU A 140 -12.98 2.46 -2.07
N LEU A 141 -11.71 2.38 -2.45
CA LEU A 141 -11.03 3.43 -3.21
C LEU A 141 -11.59 3.54 -4.63
N GLN A 142 -11.92 2.43 -5.28
CA GLN A 142 -12.58 2.42 -6.59
C GLN A 142 -13.94 3.11 -6.52
N LYS A 143 -14.76 2.77 -5.52
CA LYS A 143 -16.06 3.42 -5.26
C LYS A 143 -15.89 4.92 -5.03
N LEU A 144 -14.92 5.30 -4.19
CA LEU A 144 -14.62 6.71 -3.91
C LEU A 144 -14.18 7.47 -5.18
N TYR A 145 -13.33 6.87 -6.00
CA TYR A 145 -12.85 7.49 -7.25
C TYR A 145 -13.97 7.71 -8.27
N ASN A 146 -14.88 6.75 -8.40
CA ASN A 146 -16.00 6.79 -9.34
C ASN A 146 -17.20 7.59 -8.80
N SER A 147 -17.18 7.97 -7.52
CA SER A 147 -18.26 8.75 -6.91
C SER A 147 -18.43 10.11 -7.58
N LYS A 148 -19.67 10.44 -7.96
CA LYS A 148 -20.06 11.80 -8.34
C LYS A 148 -20.22 12.71 -7.10
N LEU A 149 -20.46 12.11 -5.93
CA LEU A 149 -20.56 12.84 -4.68
C LEU A 149 -19.17 13.17 -4.14
N VAL A 150 -18.86 14.45 -4.05
CA VAL A 150 -17.65 14.95 -3.39
C VAL A 150 -17.84 14.86 -1.87
N LEU A 151 -16.97 14.09 -1.21
CA LEU A 151 -17.01 13.95 0.25
C LEU A 151 -16.28 15.12 0.90
N LYS A 152 -17.04 16.03 1.47
CA LYS A 152 -16.55 17.17 2.26
C LYS A 152 -16.70 16.93 3.75
N THR A 153 -15.85 17.58 4.54
CA THR A 153 -15.97 17.77 5.99
C THR A 153 -16.45 16.51 6.76
N ASP A 154 -17.71 16.48 7.19
CA ASP A 154 -18.28 15.44 8.04
C ASP A 154 -18.48 14.14 7.28
N LYS A 155 -18.93 14.19 6.01
CA LYS A 155 -19.08 13.00 5.18
C LYS A 155 -17.74 12.32 4.94
N ALA A 156 -16.70 13.11 4.67
CA ALA A 156 -15.33 12.59 4.57
C ALA A 156 -14.86 11.99 5.90
N THR A 157 -15.23 12.60 7.03
CA THR A 157 -14.86 12.12 8.36
C THR A 157 -15.56 10.82 8.75
N VAL A 158 -16.84 10.67 8.40
CA VAL A 158 -17.59 9.42 8.57
C VAL A 158 -16.95 8.31 7.71
N TRP A 159 -16.62 8.62 6.46
CA TRP A 159 -15.96 7.67 5.57
C TRP A 159 -14.58 7.22 6.12
N ASP A 160 -13.73 8.16 6.55
CA ASP A 160 -12.43 7.86 7.15
C ASP A 160 -12.58 6.97 8.40
N ARG A 161 -13.56 7.25 9.26
CA ARG A 161 -13.83 6.44 10.46
C ARG A 161 -14.26 5.02 10.11
N ALA A 162 -15.14 4.88 9.12
CA ALA A 162 -15.64 3.57 8.68
C ALA A 162 -14.49 2.70 8.13
N ILE A 163 -13.67 3.24 7.22
CA ILE A 163 -12.56 2.46 6.65
C ILE A 163 -11.47 2.15 7.70
N LEU A 164 -11.17 3.09 8.61
CA LEU A 164 -10.25 2.83 9.71
C LEU A 164 -10.77 1.76 10.67
N LYS A 165 -12.07 1.68 10.90
CA LYS A 165 -12.66 0.61 11.72
C LYS A 165 -12.43 -0.75 11.04
N LYS A 166 -12.74 -0.88 9.75
CA LYS A 166 -12.46 -2.11 8.98
C LYS A 166 -10.97 -2.47 9.03
N GLU A 167 -10.11 -1.49 8.77
CA GLU A 167 -8.65 -1.68 8.78
C GLU A 167 -8.15 -2.23 10.11
N GLN A 168 -8.53 -1.58 11.22
CA GLN A 168 -7.95 -1.85 12.54
C GLN A 168 -8.50 -3.10 13.21
N TYR A 169 -9.77 -3.45 12.97
CA TYR A 169 -10.46 -4.55 13.66
C TYR A 169 -10.56 -5.82 12.80
N GLU A 170 -10.69 -5.69 11.48
CA GLU A 170 -10.91 -6.84 10.60
C GLU A 170 -9.64 -7.21 9.85
N TRP A 171 -8.96 -6.23 9.25
CA TRP A 171 -7.86 -6.52 8.34
C TRP A 171 -6.56 -6.77 9.10
N ILE A 172 -6.04 -5.77 9.82
CA ILE A 172 -4.69 -5.89 10.39
C ILE A 172 -4.67 -6.62 11.73
N ASP A 173 -5.82 -6.79 12.39
CA ASP A 173 -5.89 -7.41 13.72
C ASP A 173 -5.34 -8.84 13.70
N ARG A 174 -5.65 -9.60 12.66
CA ARG A 174 -5.10 -10.96 12.46
C ARG A 174 -3.57 -10.98 12.36
N ILE A 175 -2.95 -9.93 11.80
CA ILE A 175 -1.49 -9.82 11.71
C ILE A 175 -0.88 -9.58 13.10
N TYR A 176 -1.54 -8.76 13.92
CA TYR A 176 -1.11 -8.56 15.30
C TYR A 176 -1.21 -9.83 16.14
N LYS A 177 -2.28 -10.62 15.95
CA LYS A 177 -2.50 -11.88 16.65
C LYS A 177 -1.49 -12.97 16.28
N THR A 178 -0.99 -12.99 15.05
CA THR A 178 0.05 -13.95 14.60
C THR A 178 1.47 -13.47 14.87
N MET A 179 1.65 -12.28 15.47
CA MET A 179 2.95 -11.70 15.71
C MET A 179 3.61 -12.28 16.96
N ASN A 180 4.82 -12.84 16.84
CA ASN A 180 5.56 -13.29 18.01
C ASN A 180 5.93 -12.11 18.94
N ALA A 181 6.11 -12.40 20.24
CA ALA A 181 6.32 -11.38 21.27
C ALA A 181 7.54 -10.48 21.00
N LYS A 182 8.62 -11.04 20.43
CA LYS A 182 9.85 -10.29 20.10
C LYS A 182 9.62 -9.27 18.98
N SER A 183 8.87 -9.67 17.95
CA SER A 183 8.47 -8.81 16.84
C SER A 183 7.52 -7.71 17.32
N LEU A 184 6.52 -8.07 18.14
CA LEU A 184 5.58 -7.11 18.72
C LEU A 184 6.28 -6.09 19.62
N LYS A 185 7.23 -6.53 20.46
CA LYS A 185 8.05 -5.63 21.29
C LYS A 185 8.88 -4.67 20.43
N THR A 186 9.44 -5.16 19.33
CA THR A 186 10.22 -4.33 18.40
C THR A 186 9.31 -3.29 17.71
N LEU A 187 8.16 -3.71 17.19
CA LEU A 187 7.18 -2.81 16.57
C LEU A 187 6.67 -1.76 17.56
N LYS A 188 6.38 -2.15 18.81
CA LYS A 188 6.00 -1.21 19.89
C LYS A 188 7.08 -0.15 20.14
N ARG A 189 8.38 -0.51 20.07
CA ARG A 189 9.49 0.46 20.22
C ARG A 189 9.56 1.43 19.04
N ILE A 190 9.35 0.93 17.81
CA ILE A 190 9.32 1.74 16.59
C ILE A 190 8.16 2.75 16.66
N ALA A 191 6.94 2.28 16.92
CA ALA A 191 5.74 3.11 17.01
C ALA A 191 5.83 4.16 18.13
N LYS A 192 6.53 3.86 19.22
CA LYS A 192 6.79 4.80 20.33
C LYS A 192 7.98 5.73 20.09
N GLY A 193 8.72 5.57 18.99
CA GLY A 193 9.92 6.34 18.69
C GLY A 193 11.01 6.19 19.76
N LYS A 194 11.16 4.99 20.35
CA LYS A 194 12.15 4.73 21.41
C LYS A 194 13.57 4.57 20.83
N CYS A 195 14.57 5.18 21.49
CA CYS A 195 15.98 5.11 21.10
C CYS A 195 16.17 5.62 19.65
N LEU A 196 16.97 4.93 18.83
CA LEU A 196 17.26 5.31 17.44
C LEU A 196 15.99 5.46 16.57
N TYR A 197 14.90 4.77 16.93
CA TYR A 197 13.61 4.90 16.24
C TYR A 197 12.98 6.29 16.36
N GLY A 198 13.43 7.11 17.32
CA GLY A 198 12.98 8.49 17.49
C GLY A 198 13.30 9.41 16.32
N LEU A 199 14.33 9.08 15.52
CA LEU A 199 14.71 9.82 14.29
C LEU A 199 13.72 9.58 13.14
N PHE A 200 12.95 8.49 13.19
CA PHE A 200 12.06 8.07 12.11
C PHE A 200 10.65 8.62 12.26
N LEU A 201 10.25 8.90 13.50
CA LEU A 201 8.89 9.22 13.88
C LEU A 201 8.82 10.54 14.65
N PRO A 202 8.19 11.59 14.08
CA PRO A 202 7.97 12.87 14.76
C PRO A 202 7.33 12.67 16.14
N ARG A 203 7.75 13.46 17.12
CA ARG A 203 7.25 13.36 18.51
C ARG A 203 5.72 13.44 18.58
N ALA A 204 5.12 14.30 17.75
CA ALA A 204 3.67 14.53 17.68
C ALA A 204 2.84 13.27 17.36
N ILE A 205 3.44 12.26 16.70
CA ILE A 205 2.74 11.04 16.28
C ILE A 205 3.34 9.78 16.90
N ARG A 206 4.02 9.90 18.04
CA ARG A 206 4.47 8.71 18.76
C ARG A 206 3.28 8.02 19.40
N PHE A 207 3.12 6.74 19.11
CA PHE A 207 2.00 5.92 19.58
C PHE A 207 1.98 5.85 21.10
N LYS A 208 0.80 5.99 21.71
CA LYS A 208 0.58 5.79 23.15
C LYS A 208 -0.40 4.64 23.36
N GLY A 209 -0.20 3.87 24.44
CA GLY A 209 -1.02 2.70 24.76
C GLY A 209 -0.48 1.36 24.24
N ASP A 210 -1.39 0.41 24.08
CA ASP A 210 -1.11 -0.98 23.70
C ASP A 210 -1.42 -1.27 22.22
N LEU A 211 -0.38 -1.56 21.46
CA LEU A 211 -0.47 -1.77 20.01
C LEU A 211 -1.22 -3.06 19.63
N SER A 212 -1.34 -4.04 20.53
CA SER A 212 -2.09 -5.27 20.24
C SER A 212 -3.61 -5.06 20.27
N LYS A 213 -4.12 -3.99 20.89
CA LYS A 213 -5.55 -3.71 20.97
C LYS A 213 -6.02 -2.88 19.77
N ALA A 214 -6.96 -3.41 18.99
CA ALA A 214 -7.55 -2.73 17.84
C ALA A 214 -8.13 -1.34 18.18
N GLU A 215 -8.85 -1.25 19.29
CA GLU A 215 -9.41 0.01 19.81
C GLU A 215 -8.34 1.09 20.02
N THR A 216 -7.22 0.72 20.64
CA THR A 216 -6.14 1.68 20.87
C THR A 216 -5.52 2.15 19.56
N ARG A 217 -5.36 1.24 18.58
CA ARG A 217 -4.86 1.62 17.24
C ARG A 217 -5.83 2.53 16.49
N TYR A 218 -7.12 2.23 16.57
CA TYR A 218 -8.18 3.03 15.96
C TYR A 218 -8.28 4.44 16.53
N LYS A 219 -8.32 4.59 17.86
CA LYS A 219 -8.29 5.90 18.53
C LYS A 219 -7.06 6.70 18.13
N TYR A 220 -5.88 6.09 18.18
CA TYR A 220 -4.65 6.72 17.72
C TYR A 220 -4.73 7.19 16.25
N ALA A 221 -5.28 6.36 15.35
CA ALA A 221 -5.41 6.71 13.95
C ALA A 221 -6.31 7.96 13.75
N ILE A 222 -7.42 8.03 14.48
CA ILE A 222 -8.40 9.12 14.39
C ILE A 222 -7.93 10.40 15.08
N GLU A 223 -7.39 10.29 16.29
CA GLU A 223 -7.15 11.43 17.16
C GLU A 223 -5.75 12.03 16.97
N VAL A 224 -4.79 11.23 16.49
CA VAL A 224 -3.39 11.64 16.39
C VAL A 224 -2.92 11.64 14.94
N LEU A 225 -3.03 10.51 14.25
CA LEU A 225 -2.45 10.37 12.91
C LEU A 225 -3.23 11.16 11.86
N LYS A 226 -4.57 11.10 11.88
CA LYS A 226 -5.42 11.82 10.93
C LYS A 226 -5.22 13.35 10.99
N PRO A 227 -5.29 14.03 12.15
CA PRO A 227 -5.04 15.48 12.22
C PRO A 227 -3.63 15.85 11.78
N TYR A 228 -2.63 15.04 12.15
CA TYR A 228 -1.25 15.26 11.74
C TYR A 228 -1.09 15.17 10.21
N CYS A 229 -1.62 14.13 9.58
CA CYS A 229 -1.56 13.96 8.12
C CYS A 229 -2.32 15.08 7.41
N LYS A 230 -3.53 15.42 7.88
CA LYS A 230 -4.31 16.54 7.33
C LYS A 230 -3.52 17.83 7.33
N ASN A 231 -2.83 18.18 8.43
CA ASN A 231 -2.04 19.40 8.50
C ASN A 231 -0.72 19.34 7.72
N ARG A 232 -0.14 18.14 7.54
CA ARG A 232 1.12 17.95 6.83
C ARG A 232 1.00 18.16 5.31
N TYR A 233 -0.17 17.88 4.75
CA TYR A 233 -0.42 17.91 3.30
C TYR A 233 -1.44 18.97 2.87
N LYS A 234 -1.79 19.90 3.78
CA LYS A 234 -2.33 21.21 3.41
C LYS A 234 -1.24 22.01 2.72
#